data_AF-A0A1G5HER4-F1
#
_entry.id   AF-A0A1G5HER4-F1
#
_cell.length_a   1.000
_cell.length_b   1.000
_cell.length_c   1.000
_cell.angle_alpha   90.00
_cell.angle_beta   90.00
_cell.angle_gamma   90.00
#
_symmetry.space_group_name_H-M   'P 1'
#
loop_
_entity.id
_entity.type
_entity.pdbx_description
1 polymer ?
#
loop_
_entity_poly.entity_id
_entity_poly.type
_entity_poly.pdbx_seq_one_letter_code
_entity_poly.pdbx_strand_id
1 'polypeptide(L)'
;MLLTKDDEFFGEENFAAPRDNVIFEMGMFMEAKGRERVLVVREAGAKMPADIGGGIYLSLRDRNDITSIHLRLLDFIQKRI
;
A
#
# COMPACT_ATOMS: atom_id res chain seq x y z
N MET A 1 -4.41 0.38 -5.32
CA MET A 1 -4.36 1.61 -4.49
C MET A 1 -2.91 1.90 -4.17
N LEU A 2 -2.48 3.17 -4.25
CA LEU A 2 -1.11 3.59 -3.96
C LEU A 2 -1.08 4.31 -2.60
N LEU A 3 -0.15 3.92 -1.73
CA LEU A 3 0.08 4.50 -0.41
C LEU A 3 1.46 5.15 -0.37
N THR A 4 1.46 6.45 -0.14
CA THR A 4 2.64 7.32 -0.17
C THR A 4 2.88 7.96 1.19
N LYS A 5 4.14 8.15 1.58
CA LYS A 5 4.51 9.01 2.72
C LYS A 5 4.32 10.47 2.30
N ASP A 6 3.15 11.06 2.52
CA ASP A 6 2.86 12.42 2.05
C ASP A 6 3.06 13.54 3.08
N ASP A 7 3.59 13.26 4.28
CA ASP A 7 3.99 14.32 5.22
C ASP A 7 5.15 13.88 6.14
N GLU A 8 6.13 14.77 6.37
CA GLU A 8 7.04 14.70 7.52
C GLU A 8 6.36 15.36 8.72
N PHE A 9 5.87 14.56 9.66
CA PHE A 9 5.32 15.09 10.90
C PHE A 9 6.48 15.48 11.84
N PHE A 10 6.64 16.78 12.10
CA PHE A 10 7.39 17.29 13.25
C PHE A 10 6.50 17.20 14.50
N GLY A 11 6.29 15.98 14.98
CA GLY A 11 5.77 15.69 16.32
C GLY A 11 6.79 14.83 17.03
N GLU A 12 7.11 15.16 18.28
CA GLU A 12 8.03 14.39 19.11
C GLU A 12 7.63 12.89 19.05
N GLU A 13 8.61 12.04 18.71
CA GLU A 13 8.50 10.59 18.44
C GLU A 13 8.07 10.12 17.02
N ASN A 14 8.89 10.46 16.02
CA ASN A 14 9.61 9.51 15.14
C ASN A 14 8.91 8.35 14.39
N PHE A 15 7.60 8.30 14.18
CA PHE A 15 7.04 7.37 13.17
C PHE A 15 5.85 7.97 12.42
N ALA A 16 6.04 8.29 11.14
CA ALA A 16 4.98 8.67 10.21
C ALA A 16 3.94 7.55 10.10
N ALA A 17 2.90 7.59 10.92
CA ALA A 17 1.77 6.69 10.84
C ALA A 17 0.90 7.05 9.63
N PRO A 18 0.30 6.08 8.90
CA PRO A 18 -0.74 6.43 7.94
C PRO A 18 -1.86 7.05 8.76
N ARG A 19 -2.44 8.15 8.29
CA ARG A 19 -3.63 8.71 8.92
C ARG A 19 -4.68 7.60 8.99
N ASP A 20 -5.36 7.42 10.12
CA ASP A 20 -6.35 6.35 10.31
C ASP A 20 -7.41 6.32 9.19
N ASN A 21 -7.70 7.49 8.59
CA ASN A 21 -8.57 7.65 7.42
C ASN A 21 -8.14 6.81 6.21
N VAL A 22 -6.84 6.67 5.95
CA VAL A 22 -6.31 5.92 4.81
C VAL A 22 -6.55 4.40 4.97
N ILE A 23 -6.52 3.93 6.22
CA ILE A 23 -6.83 2.54 6.56
C ILE A 23 -8.32 2.27 6.32
N PHE A 24 -9.16 3.20 6.76
CA PHE A 24 -10.60 3.11 6.58
C PHE A 24 -11.00 3.13 5.10
N GLU A 25 -10.47 4.06 4.31
CA GLU A 25 -10.69 4.13 2.87
C GLU A 25 -10.22 2.87 2.14
N MET A 26 -9.05 2.34 2.51
CA MET A 26 -8.54 1.08 1.96
C MET A 26 -9.48 -0.10 2.28
N GLY A 27 -9.96 -0.19 3.52
CA GLY A 27 -10.92 -1.22 3.94
C GLY A 27 -12.21 -1.16 3.11
N MET A 28 -12.80 0.03 2.99
CA MET A 28 -14.01 0.24 2.16
C MET A 28 -13.76 -0.08 0.69
N PHE A 29 -12.60 0.31 0.14
CA PHE A 29 -12.26 0.03 -1.25
C PHE A 29 -12.10 -1.47 -1.52
N MET A 30 -11.48 -2.20 -0.59
CA MET A 30 -11.34 -3.66 -0.67
C MET A 30 -12.69 -4.36 -0.60
N GLU A 31 -13.57 -3.93 0.30
CA GLU A 31 -14.93 -4.48 0.42
C GLU A 31 -15.73 -4.24 -0.86
N ALA A 32 -15.73 -3.00 -1.37
CA ALA A 32 -16.48 -2.62 -2.56
C ALA A 32 -15.99 -3.29 -3.86
N LYS A 33 -14.71 -3.67 -3.95
CA LYS A 33 -14.11 -4.25 -5.17
C LYS A 33 -13.85 -5.75 -5.11
N GLY A 34 -13.91 -6.36 -3.93
CA GLY A 34 -13.39 -7.70 -3.69
C GLY A 34 -11.91 -7.64 -3.37
N ARG A 35 -11.53 -8.14 -2.18
CA ARG A 35 -10.16 -8.07 -1.66
C ARG A 35 -9.14 -8.72 -2.60
N GLU A 36 -9.54 -9.76 -3.31
CA GLU A 36 -8.74 -10.51 -4.29
C GLU A 36 -8.49 -9.79 -5.61
N ARG A 37 -9.21 -8.68 -5.84
CA ARG A 37 -9.10 -7.79 -7.01
C ARG A 37 -8.39 -6.48 -6.69
N VAL A 38 -7.96 -6.30 -5.44
CA VAL A 38 -7.22 -5.12 -5.01
C VAL A 38 -5.77 -5.49 -4.75
N LEU A 39 -4.87 -4.73 -5.37
CA LEU A 39 -3.45 -4.70 -5.07
C LEU A 39 -3.12 -3.36 -4.41
N VAL A 40 -2.40 -3.40 -3.29
CA VAL A 40 -1.95 -2.21 -2.58
C VAL A 40 -0.45 -2.05 -2.81
N VAL A 41 -0.07 -0.94 -3.42
CA VAL A 41 1.35 -0.56 -3.59
C VAL A 41 1.67 0.44 -2.49
N ARG A 42 2.74 0.20 -1.76
CA ARG A 42 3.18 1.03 -0.65
C ARG A 42 4.62 1.43 -0.85
N GLU A 43 4.93 2.69 -0.64
CA GLU A 43 6.31 3.15 -0.56
C GLU A 43 7.04 2.61 0.67
N ALA A 44 8.30 2.21 0.50
CA ALA A 44 9.17 1.81 1.59
C ALA A 44 9.29 2.93 2.64
N GLY A 45 9.05 2.59 3.90
CA GLY A 45 9.12 3.54 5.02
C GLY A 45 7.79 4.21 5.40
N ALA A 46 6.74 4.18 4.57
CA ALA A 46 5.38 4.52 5.02
C ALA A 46 4.94 3.49 6.08
N LYS A 47 4.25 3.80 7.18
CA LYS A 47 3.90 2.77 8.20
C LYS A 47 2.82 1.79 7.67
N MET A 48 2.86 0.54 8.15
CA MET A 48 1.87 -0.49 7.82
C MET A 48 0.80 -0.54 8.91
N PRO A 49 -0.49 -0.63 8.58
CA PRO A 49 -1.49 -1.10 9.54
C PRO A 49 -1.14 -2.54 9.91
N ALA A 50 -0.92 -2.82 11.20
CA ALA A 50 -0.45 -4.12 11.67
C ALA A 50 -1.41 -5.29 11.29
N ASP A 51 -2.67 -4.99 11.00
CA ASP A 51 -3.74 -5.98 10.91
C ASP A 51 -4.05 -6.50 9.50
N ILE A 52 -3.36 -6.01 8.46
CA ILE A 52 -3.64 -6.44 7.07
C ILE A 52 -2.49 -7.32 6.56
N GLY A 53 -2.26 -8.43 7.25
CA GLY A 53 -1.17 -9.38 7.00
C GLY A 53 -1.45 -10.39 5.89
N GLY A 54 -1.96 -9.98 4.72
CA GLY A 54 -2.27 -10.95 3.66
C GLY A 54 -1.96 -10.43 2.28
N GLY A 55 -0.88 -10.92 1.66
CA GLY A 55 -0.62 -11.08 0.21
C GLY A 55 -0.81 -9.91 -0.77
N ILE A 56 -1.36 -8.78 -0.31
CA ILE A 56 -1.95 -7.73 -1.13
C ILE A 56 -1.00 -6.54 -1.29
N TYR A 57 0.16 -6.57 -0.60
CA TYR A 57 1.09 -5.45 -0.56
C TYR A 57 2.29 -5.65 -1.47
N LEU A 58 2.56 -4.65 -2.31
CA LEU A 58 3.84 -4.50 -3.00
C LEU A 58 4.61 -3.34 -2.36
N SER A 59 5.85 -3.58 -1.98
CA SER A 59 6.74 -2.55 -1.46
C SER A 59 7.51 -1.89 -2.61
N LEU A 60 7.16 -0.64 -2.88
CA LEU A 60 7.81 0.23 -3.85
C LEU A 60 8.98 0.93 -3.16
N ARG A 61 10.21 0.62 -3.56
CA ARG A 61 11.41 1.15 -2.88
C ARG A 61 11.69 2.61 -3.24
N ASP A 62 11.44 2.96 -4.49
CA ASP A 62 11.61 4.29 -5.04
C ASP A 62 10.37 4.62 -5.87
N ARG A 63 9.75 5.77 -5.62
CA ARG A 63 8.56 6.21 -6.38
C ARG A 63 8.87 6.42 -7.86
N ASN A 64 10.13 6.67 -8.21
CA ASN A 64 10.58 6.87 -9.58
C ASN A 64 11.03 5.56 -10.26
N ASP A 65 11.14 4.46 -9.51
CA ASP A 65 11.56 3.15 -10.03
C ASP A 65 10.64 2.02 -9.55
N ILE A 66 9.76 1.57 -10.46
CA ILE A 66 8.83 0.47 -10.21
C ILE A 66 9.45 -0.92 -10.39
N THR A 67 10.74 -1.03 -10.72
CA THR A 67 11.42 -2.31 -10.97
C THR A 67 11.24 -3.27 -9.79
N SER A 68 11.21 -2.76 -8.56
CA SER A 68 11.04 -3.58 -7.35
C SER A 68 9.69 -4.30 -7.27
N ILE A 69 8.67 -3.83 -7.98
CA ILE A 69 7.30 -4.38 -7.95
C ILE A 69 6.85 -4.96 -9.29
N HIS A 70 7.62 -4.77 -10.36
CA HIS A 70 7.22 -5.04 -11.74
C HIS A 70 6.69 -6.47 -11.96
N LEU A 71 7.45 -7.50 -11.56
CA LEU A 71 7.06 -8.91 -11.78
C LEU A 71 5.77 -9.28 -11.04
N ARG A 72 5.59 -8.79 -9.80
CA ARG A 72 4.38 -9.08 -9.01
C ARG A 72 3.18 -8.32 -9.55
N LEU A 73 3.38 -7.10 -10.07
CA LEU A 73 2.33 -6.33 -10.73
C LEU A 73 1.83 -7.06 -11.98
N LEU A 74 2.76 -7.57 -12.82
CA LEU A 74 2.40 -8.36 -14.00
C LEU A 74 1.66 -9.64 -13.64
N ASP A 75 2.17 -10.41 -12.67
CA ASP A 75 1.51 -11.64 -12.19
C ASP A 75 0.09 -11.37 -11.70
N PHE A 76 -0.11 -10.28 -10.95
CA PHE A 76 -1.43 -9.89 -10.46
C PHE A 76 -2.40 -9.55 -11.61
N ILE A 77 -1.94 -8.81 -12.63
CA ILE A 77 -2.75 -8.44 -13.78
C ILE A 77 -3.09 -9.68 -14.62
N GLN A 78 -2.11 -10.53 -14.91
CA GLN A 78 -2.30 -11.72 -15.76
C GLN A 78 -3.24 -12.75 -15.14
N LYS A 79 -3.28 -12.88 -13.80
CA LYS A 79 -4.21 -13.77 -13.10
C LYS A 79 -5.66 -13.25 -13.07
N ARG A 80 -5.92 -12.06 -13.62
CA ARG A 80 -7.18 -11.31 -13.47
C ARG A 80 -7.74 -10.76 -14.79
N ILE A 81 -7.00 -10.88 -15.90
CA ILE A 81 -7.52 -10.77 -17.29
C ILE A 81 -8.00 -12.15 -17.71
#